data_AF-S2D564-F1
#
_entry.id   AF-S2D564-F1
#
_cell.length_a   1.000
_cell.length_b   1.000
_cell.length_c   1.000
_cell.angle_alpha   90.00
_cell.angle_beta   90.00
_cell.angle_gamma   90.00
#
_symmetry.space_group_name_H-M   'P 1'
#
loop_
_entity.id
_entity.type
_entity.pdbx_description
1 polymer ?
#
loop_
_entity_poly.entity_id
_entity_poly.type
_entity_poly.pdbx_seq_one_letter_code
_entity_poly.pdbx_strand_id
1 'polypeptide(L)'
;MELSRIDNLWKFLGIKNGLTLDYSYHDNMKYSLVKGSLELSHRFNPKFLKKSVLIIQERNFQEQLSHQKFVSQKQRFGIKPEAPSPVKNIVFFPKELLSLHHQFDLEIQKDRKGHFRVKISPFVPKTIYDILDTVNLISRTLWVKNFFAEGIRN
;
A
#
# COMPACT_ATOMS: atom_id res chain seq x y z
N MET A 1 2.85 6.74 21.90
CA MET A 1 3.30 5.34 21.83
C MET A 1 3.16 4.75 20.42
N GLU A 2 2.01 4.88 19.74
CA GLU A 2 1.80 4.30 18.40
C GLU A 2 2.71 4.86 17.30
N LEU A 3 2.99 6.16 17.28
CA LEU A 3 3.83 6.78 16.24
C LEU A 3 5.28 6.27 16.29
N SER A 4 5.88 6.21 17.48
CA SER A 4 7.22 5.63 17.68
C SER A 4 7.25 4.16 17.30
N ARG A 5 6.17 3.41 17.58
CA ARG A 5 6.05 2.02 17.13
C ARG A 5 6.08 1.94 15.59
N ILE A 6 5.26 2.73 14.89
CA ILE A 6 5.24 2.75 13.42
C ILE A 6 6.61 3.14 12.86
N ASP A 7 7.26 4.15 13.40
CA ASP A 7 8.62 4.57 13.02
C ASP A 7 9.64 3.43 13.18
N ASN A 8 9.63 2.75 14.33
CA ASN A 8 10.51 1.60 14.60
C ASN A 8 10.28 0.45 13.61
N LEU A 9 9.03 0.16 13.24
CA LEU A 9 8.70 -0.87 12.25
C LEU A 9 9.33 -0.55 10.89
N TRP A 10 9.20 0.69 10.41
CA TRP A 10 9.76 1.10 9.11
C TRP A 10 11.28 1.14 9.13
N LYS A 11 11.90 1.67 10.19
CA LYS A 11 13.36 1.68 10.35
C LYS A 11 13.92 0.27 10.37
N PHE A 12 13.31 -0.63 11.13
CA PHE A 12 13.73 -2.03 11.18
C PHE A 12 13.67 -2.70 9.80
N LEU A 13 12.57 -2.50 9.07
CA LEU A 13 12.42 -3.05 7.72
C LEU A 13 13.42 -2.47 6.73
N GLY A 14 13.68 -1.17 6.78
CA GLY A 14 14.72 -0.53 5.96
C GLY A 14 16.09 -1.18 6.21
N ILE A 15 16.50 -1.24 7.48
CA ILE A 15 17.80 -1.81 7.88
C ILE A 15 17.93 -3.28 7.47
N LYS A 16 16.94 -4.12 7.81
CA LYS A 16 17.01 -5.57 7.56
C LYS A 16 17.00 -5.94 6.08
N ASN A 17 16.50 -5.07 5.21
CA ASN A 17 16.47 -5.30 3.77
C ASN A 17 17.54 -4.51 3.01
N GLY A 18 18.42 -3.79 3.70
CA GLY A 18 19.42 -2.93 3.06
C GLY A 18 18.78 -1.82 2.21
N LEU A 19 17.59 -1.34 2.60
CA LEU A 19 16.86 -0.30 1.88
C LEU A 19 16.96 1.03 2.63
N THR A 20 17.23 2.11 1.90
CA THR A 20 17.20 3.46 2.44
C THR A 20 15.76 3.89 2.70
N LEU A 21 15.45 4.18 3.97
CA LEU A 21 14.16 4.71 4.40
C LEU A 21 14.19 6.24 4.32
N ASP A 22 13.49 6.79 3.34
CA ASP A 22 13.24 8.23 3.27
C ASP A 22 11.99 8.57 4.08
N TYR A 23 12.03 9.67 4.83
CA TYR A 23 10.83 10.18 5.49
C TYR A 23 10.75 11.70 5.42
N SER A 24 9.52 12.21 5.38
CA SER A 24 9.23 13.64 5.38
C SER A 24 8.13 13.96 6.39
N TYR A 25 8.30 15.06 7.12
CA TYR A 25 7.34 15.57 8.10
C TYR A 25 6.89 16.97 7.67
N HIS A 26 5.80 17.02 6.92
CA HIS A 26 5.02 18.26 6.73
C HIS A 26 3.70 18.09 7.50
N ASP A 27 2.55 18.28 6.85
CA ASP A 27 1.24 18.08 7.49
C ASP A 27 0.87 16.59 7.66
N ASN A 28 1.54 15.71 6.91
CA ASN A 28 1.43 14.26 7.02
C ASN A 28 2.83 13.65 7.12
N MET A 29 2.97 12.60 7.92
CA MET A 29 4.14 11.74 7.86
C MET A 29 4.10 10.92 6.58
N LYS A 30 5.20 10.89 5.83
CA LYS A 30 5.42 9.98 4.71
C LYS A 30 6.70 9.20 4.98
N TYR A 31 6.61 7.87 4.95
CA TYR A 31 7.76 6.98 4.79
C TYR A 31 7.82 6.50 3.35
N SER A 32 9.01 6.33 2.80
CA SER A 32 9.23 5.81 1.46
C SER A 32 10.43 4.88 1.41
N LEU A 33 10.27 3.77 0.69
CA LEU A 33 11.32 2.78 0.40
C LEU A 33 11.29 2.50 -1.09
N VAL A 34 12.46 2.42 -1.72
CA VAL A 34 12.59 2.11 -3.15
C VAL A 34 13.35 0.81 -3.31
N LYS A 35 12.80 -0.11 -4.11
CA LYS A 35 13.48 -1.37 -4.49
C LYS A 35 13.32 -1.62 -5.98
N GLY A 36 14.40 -1.43 -6.73
CA GLY A 36 14.40 -1.50 -8.19
C GLY A 36 13.43 -0.47 -8.79
N SER A 37 12.44 -0.95 -9.57
CA SER A 37 11.41 -0.12 -10.19
C SER A 37 10.22 0.21 -9.28
N LEU A 38 10.14 -0.35 -8.06
CA LEU A 38 9.01 -0.17 -7.15
C LEU A 38 9.30 0.87 -6.07
N GLU A 39 8.31 1.71 -5.79
CA GLU A 39 8.25 2.62 -4.65
C GLU A 39 7.14 2.16 -3.70
N LEU A 40 7.51 1.93 -2.45
CA LEU A 40 6.60 1.73 -1.33
C LEU A 40 6.51 3.04 -0.57
N SER A 41 5.31 3.53 -0.27
CA SER A 41 5.14 4.69 0.59
C SER A 41 3.99 4.52 1.57
N HIS A 42 4.19 4.95 2.81
CA HIS A 42 3.20 4.94 3.87
C HIS A 42 2.95 6.37 4.32
N ARG A 43 1.71 6.85 4.21
CA ARG A 43 1.32 8.24 4.45
C ARG A 43 0.22 8.30 5.49
N PHE A 44 0.38 9.10 6.53
CA PHE A 44 -0.66 9.29 7.53
C PHE A 44 -0.55 10.63 8.25
N ASN A 45 -1.69 11.10 8.76
CA ASN A 45 -1.73 12.22 9.68
C ASN A 45 -1.41 11.71 11.10
N PRO A 46 -0.36 12.19 11.77
CA PRO A 46 -0.01 11.73 13.12
C PRO A 46 -1.11 11.93 14.17
N LYS A 47 -2.01 12.90 13.96
CA LYS A 47 -3.17 13.18 14.81
C LYS A 47 -4.39 12.31 14.48
N PHE A 48 -4.43 11.70 13.30
CA PHE A 48 -5.58 10.93 12.83
C PHE A 48 -5.20 9.75 11.92
N LEU A 49 -4.81 8.64 12.55
CA LEU A 49 -4.33 7.42 11.85
C LEU A 49 -5.41 6.70 11.04
N LYS A 50 -6.71 7.00 11.23
CA LYS A 50 -7.80 6.39 10.43
C LYS A 50 -7.75 6.75 8.94
N LYS A 51 -6.96 7.75 8.55
CA LYS A 51 -6.68 8.12 7.15
C LYS A 51 -5.31 7.62 6.68
N SER A 52 -4.71 6.66 7.38
CA SER A 52 -3.41 6.10 7.02
C SER A 52 -3.49 5.30 5.73
N VAL A 53 -2.56 5.52 4.81
CA VAL A 53 -2.57 4.93 3.48
C VAL A 53 -1.21 4.31 3.18
N LEU A 54 -1.20 3.06 2.75
CA LEU A 54 -0.04 2.43 2.12
C LEU A 54 -0.22 2.41 0.61
N ILE A 55 0.83 2.80 -0.12
CA ILE A 55 0.86 2.83 -1.58
C ILE A 55 2.07 2.02 -2.04
N ILE A 56 1.86 1.11 -2.98
CA ILE A 56 2.89 0.37 -3.69
C ILE A 56 2.72 0.66 -5.17
N GLN A 57 3.74 1.20 -5.83
CA GLN A 57 3.63 1.56 -7.23
C GLN A 57 4.93 1.38 -7.97
N GLU A 58 4.85 1.24 -9.28
CA GLU A 58 6.02 1.43 -10.14
C GLU A 58 6.38 2.91 -10.21
N ARG A 59 7.68 3.23 -10.16
CA ARG A 59 8.18 4.62 -10.21
C ARG A 59 7.78 5.38 -11.47
N ASN A 60 7.51 4.66 -12.55
CA ASN A 60 7.10 5.23 -13.83
C ASN A 60 5.58 5.32 -14.00
N PHE A 61 4.79 4.95 -12.98
CA PHE A 61 3.34 5.01 -13.03
C PHE A 61 2.85 6.44 -13.28
N GLN A 62 1.99 6.60 -14.28
CA GLN A 62 1.44 7.90 -14.66
C GLN A 62 -0.04 7.98 -14.28
N GLU A 63 -0.35 8.67 -13.17
CA GLU A 63 -1.72 8.79 -12.65
C GLU A 63 -2.69 9.40 -13.68
N GLN A 64 -2.22 10.38 -14.47
CA GLN A 64 -3.00 11.01 -15.55
C GLN A 64 -3.35 10.04 -16.69
N LEU A 65 -2.59 8.95 -16.84
CA LEU A 65 -2.82 7.91 -17.84
C LEU A 65 -3.46 6.65 -17.24
N SER A 66 -3.97 6.72 -16.00
CA SER A 66 -4.71 5.61 -15.39
C SER A 66 -5.96 5.32 -16.22
N HIS A 67 -6.04 4.10 -16.77
CA HIS A 67 -7.14 3.69 -17.65
C HIS A 67 -7.93 2.50 -17.11
N GLN A 68 -7.32 1.69 -16.23
CA GLN A 68 -8.02 0.68 -15.45
C GLN A 68 -7.91 1.05 -13.98
N LYS A 69 -9.05 0.97 -13.30
CA LYS A 69 -9.16 1.18 -11.87
C LYS A 69 -10.08 0.10 -11.32
N PHE A 70 -9.72 -0.41 -10.17
CA PHE A 70 -10.55 -1.26 -9.34
C PHE A 70 -10.58 -0.65 -7.95
N VAL A 71 -11.77 -0.52 -7.38
CA VAL A 71 -11.94 -0.04 -6.01
C VAL A 71 -12.84 -1.00 -5.27
N SER A 72 -12.39 -1.46 -4.11
CA SER A 72 -13.21 -2.20 -3.18
C SER A 72 -13.15 -1.56 -1.81
N GLN A 73 -14.30 -1.20 -1.27
CA GLN A 73 -14.41 -0.59 0.05
C GLN A 73 -14.98 -1.60 1.03
N LYS A 74 -14.44 -1.64 2.24
CA LYS A 74 -15.02 -2.46 3.30
C LYS A 74 -16.32 -1.80 3.74
N GLN A 75 -17.43 -2.54 3.70
CA GLN A 75 -18.67 -2.05 4.31
C GLN A 75 -18.43 -1.81 5.80
N ARG A 76 -18.69 -0.58 6.24
CA ARG A 76 -18.65 -0.18 7.65
C ARG A 76 -20.04 0.31 8.03
N PHE A 77 -20.53 -0.14 9.17
CA PHE A 77 -21.84 0.27 9.68
C PHE A 77 -21.91 1.80 9.77
N GLY A 78 -22.94 2.41 9.16
CA GLY A 78 -23.15 3.86 9.14
C GLY A 78 -22.32 4.67 8.13
N ILE A 79 -21.43 4.05 7.34
CA ILE A 79 -20.67 4.73 6.28
C ILE A 79 -21.18 4.23 4.93
N LYS A 80 -21.76 5.12 4.13
CA LYS A 80 -22.16 4.78 2.76
C LYS A 80 -20.88 4.55 1.93
N PRO A 81 -20.73 3.39 1.27
CA PRO A 81 -19.65 3.21 0.32
C PRO A 81 -19.78 4.23 -0.82
N GLU A 82 -18.65 4.71 -1.35
CA GLU A 82 -18.65 5.58 -2.51
C GLU A 82 -19.38 4.88 -3.67
N ALA A 83 -20.25 5.61 -4.35
CA ALA A 83 -21.04 5.05 -5.45
C ALA A 83 -20.10 4.49 -6.53
N PRO A 84 -20.26 3.21 -6.92
CA PRO A 84 -19.47 2.63 -7.99
C PRO A 84 -19.78 3.37 -9.29
N SER A 85 -18.78 4.07 -9.84
CA SER A 85 -18.90 4.61 -11.19
C SER A 85 -18.68 3.47 -12.19
N PRO A 86 -19.52 3.32 -13.22
CA PRO A 86 -19.36 2.27 -14.23
C PRO A 86 -18.03 2.36 -15.00
N VAL A 87 -17.37 3.53 -14.99
CA VAL A 87 -16.01 3.73 -15.55
C VAL A 87 -14.92 3.22 -14.61
N LYS A 88 -15.19 3.10 -13.30
CA LYS A 88 -14.24 2.70 -12.26
C LYS A 88 -14.22 1.20 -11.95
N ASN A 89 -15.07 0.39 -12.59
CA ASN A 89 -15.34 -1.00 -12.21
C ASN A 89 -15.27 -1.98 -13.40
N ILE A 90 -14.17 -1.99 -14.16
CA ILE A 90 -14.02 -2.92 -15.29
C ILE A 90 -12.74 -3.78 -15.16
N VAL A 91 -12.98 -5.05 -14.79
CA VAL A 91 -12.39 -6.32 -15.26
C VAL A 91 -10.96 -6.72 -14.85
N PHE A 92 -10.18 -5.90 -14.14
CA PHE A 92 -8.87 -6.36 -13.63
C PHE A 92 -8.83 -6.44 -12.11
N PHE A 93 -8.90 -7.67 -11.58
CA PHE A 93 -8.61 -7.93 -10.18
C PHE A 93 -7.85 -9.26 -10.04
N PRO A 94 -6.60 -9.25 -9.55
CA PRO A 94 -5.93 -10.47 -9.17
C PRO A 94 -6.64 -11.08 -7.96
N LYS A 95 -7.25 -12.26 -8.12
CA LYS A 95 -8.11 -12.90 -7.10
C LYS A 95 -7.41 -13.02 -5.74
N GLU A 96 -6.10 -13.17 -5.75
CA GLU A 96 -5.26 -13.31 -4.56
C GLU A 96 -5.32 -12.06 -3.66
N LEU A 97 -5.54 -10.87 -4.23
CA LEU A 97 -5.67 -9.62 -3.47
C LEU A 97 -7.06 -9.45 -2.82
N LEU A 98 -8.02 -10.36 -3.08
CA LEU A 98 -9.36 -10.29 -2.48
C LEU A 98 -9.25 -10.51 -0.97
N SER A 99 -8.26 -11.30 -0.54
CA SER A 99 -7.94 -11.53 0.86
C SER A 99 -7.71 -10.23 1.65
N LEU A 100 -7.16 -9.19 1.00
CA LEU A 100 -6.90 -7.88 1.62
C LEU A 100 -8.18 -7.05 1.81
N HIS A 101 -9.23 -7.28 1.03
CA HIS A 101 -10.49 -6.50 1.10
C HIS A 101 -11.21 -6.65 2.44
N HIS A 102 -11.05 -7.80 3.11
CA HIS A 102 -11.64 -8.00 4.44
C HIS A 102 -11.05 -7.04 5.50
N GLN A 103 -9.85 -6.55 5.28
CA GLN A 103 -9.11 -5.71 6.22
C GLN A 103 -9.06 -4.25 5.77
N PHE A 104 -8.94 -4.00 4.47
CA PHE A 104 -8.65 -2.68 3.91
C PHE A 104 -9.64 -2.29 2.79
N ASP A 105 -9.89 -0.99 2.69
CA ASP A 105 -10.30 -0.40 1.42
C ASP A 105 -9.12 -0.49 0.46
N LEU A 106 -9.35 -1.09 -0.70
CA LEU A 106 -8.34 -1.43 -1.70
C LEU A 106 -8.62 -0.69 -3.00
N GLU A 107 -7.61 -0.04 -3.54
CA GLU A 107 -7.63 0.63 -4.83
C GLU A 107 -6.45 0.14 -5.67
N ILE A 108 -6.73 -0.43 -6.83
CA ILE A 108 -5.73 -0.90 -7.80
C ILE A 108 -5.91 -0.10 -9.09
N GLN A 109 -4.83 0.43 -9.63
CA GLN A 109 -4.80 1.20 -10.86
C GLN A 109 -3.75 0.61 -11.81
N LYS A 110 -4.06 0.66 -13.12
CA LYS A 110 -3.11 0.37 -14.20
C LYS A 110 -3.11 1.53 -15.18
N ASP A 111 -1.92 2.06 -15.47
CA ASP A 111 -1.77 3.09 -16.49
C ASP A 111 -1.71 2.49 -17.91
N ARG A 112 -1.85 3.32 -18.94
CA ARG A 112 -1.82 2.87 -20.34
C ARG A 112 -0.51 2.20 -20.76
N LYS A 113 0.57 2.41 -20.00
CA LYS A 113 1.90 1.79 -20.23
C LYS A 113 2.03 0.44 -19.52
N GLY A 114 1.01 0.06 -18.76
CA GLY A 114 0.95 -1.20 -18.05
C GLY A 114 1.53 -1.16 -16.64
N HIS A 115 1.88 0.01 -16.13
CA HIS A 115 2.39 0.16 -14.77
C HIS A 115 1.25 0.10 -13.75
N PHE A 116 1.54 -0.53 -12.61
CA PHE A 116 0.57 -0.70 -11.53
C PHE A 116 0.80 0.27 -10.37
N ARG A 117 -0.31 0.65 -9.73
CA ARG A 117 -0.35 1.30 -8.42
C ARG A 117 -1.43 0.64 -7.57
N VAL A 118 -1.05 0.25 -6.36
CA VAL A 118 -1.95 -0.29 -5.33
C VAL A 118 -1.96 0.65 -4.15
N LYS A 119 -3.14 0.90 -3.62
CA LYS A 119 -3.38 1.72 -2.45
C LYS A 119 -4.31 0.98 -1.50
N ILE A 120 -3.92 0.89 -0.23
CA ILE A 120 -4.76 0.33 0.83
C ILE A 120 -4.95 1.32 1.97
N SER A 121 -6.15 1.33 2.55
CA SER A 121 -6.54 2.25 3.63
C SER A 121 -7.68 1.67 4.47
N PRO A 122 -7.72 1.89 5.80
CA PRO A 122 -6.65 2.43 6.61
C PRO A 122 -5.53 1.40 6.84
N PHE A 123 -4.28 1.79 6.66
CA PHE A 123 -3.14 0.92 6.95
C PHE A 123 -2.44 1.36 8.24
N VAL A 124 -2.69 0.69 9.36
CA VAL A 124 -2.06 1.01 10.64
C VAL A 124 -1.37 -0.26 11.15
N PRO A 125 -0.12 -0.52 10.70
CA PRO A 125 0.56 -1.76 11.03
C PRO A 125 0.81 -1.80 12.54
N LYS A 126 0.60 -2.96 13.17
CA LYS A 126 0.91 -3.24 14.57
C LYS A 126 2.25 -3.96 14.72
N THR A 127 2.54 -4.85 13.78
CA THR A 127 3.74 -5.69 13.74
C THR A 127 4.51 -5.54 12.44
N ILE A 128 5.73 -6.09 12.39
CA ILE A 128 6.53 -6.15 11.16
C ILE A 128 5.85 -7.07 10.13
N TYR A 129 5.21 -8.15 10.59
CA TYR A 129 4.51 -9.10 9.73
C TYR A 129 3.31 -8.46 9.01
N ASP A 130 2.58 -7.56 9.67
CA ASP A 130 1.49 -6.81 9.01
C ASP A 130 1.98 -6.05 7.78
N ILE A 131 3.22 -5.54 7.82
CA ILE A 131 3.85 -4.86 6.69
C ILE A 131 4.39 -5.88 5.68
N LEU A 132 5.18 -6.86 6.15
CA LEU A 132 5.80 -7.87 5.30
C LEU A 132 4.76 -8.62 4.47
N ASP A 133 3.77 -9.21 5.12
CA ASP A 133 2.79 -10.09 4.49
C ASP A 133 1.95 -9.31 3.50
N THR A 134 1.49 -8.12 3.89
CA THR A 134 0.68 -7.25 3.01
C THR A 134 1.49 -6.79 1.79
N VAL A 135 2.71 -6.28 2.00
CA VAL A 135 3.54 -5.75 0.91
C VAL A 135 4.02 -6.85 -0.02
N ASN A 136 4.46 -8.00 0.53
CA ASN A 136 4.92 -9.12 -0.28
C ASN A 136 3.78 -9.81 -1.02
N LEU A 137 2.60 -9.94 -0.43
CA LEU A 137 1.41 -10.43 -1.13
C LEU A 137 1.11 -9.56 -2.35
N ILE A 138 0.99 -8.24 -2.16
CA ILE A 138 0.77 -7.31 -3.29
C ILE A 138 1.89 -7.44 -4.33
N SER A 139 3.13 -7.53 -3.87
CA SER A 139 4.30 -7.54 -4.76
C SER A 139 4.42 -8.81 -5.59
N ARG A 140 4.14 -9.98 -4.99
CA ARG A 140 4.10 -11.28 -5.69
C ARG A 140 2.99 -11.32 -6.71
N THR A 141 1.80 -10.85 -6.33
CA THR A 141 0.63 -10.95 -7.20
C THR A 141 0.75 -10.09 -8.45
N LEU A 142 1.34 -8.90 -8.36
CA LEU A 142 1.42 -7.98 -9.50
C LEU A 142 2.75 -8.01 -10.25
N TRP A 143 3.86 -8.33 -9.58
CA TRP A 143 5.20 -8.29 -10.19
C TRP A 143 6.01 -9.58 -9.98
N VAL A 144 5.40 -10.65 -9.46
CA VAL A 144 6.01 -11.99 -9.29
C VAL A 144 7.33 -11.94 -8.51
N LYS A 145 7.43 -11.01 -7.55
CA LYS A 145 8.64 -10.82 -6.73
C LYS A 145 8.32 -10.33 -5.32
N ASN A 146 9.24 -10.60 -4.40
CA ASN A 146 9.21 -10.09 -3.04
C ASN A 146 9.77 -8.67 -2.93
N PHE A 147 9.04 -7.77 -2.27
CA PHE A 147 9.58 -6.45 -1.92
C PHE A 147 10.55 -6.58 -0.75
N PHE A 148 10.17 -7.29 0.30
CA PHE A 148 11.03 -7.57 1.44
C PHE A 148 11.46 -9.04 1.44
N ALA A 149 12.69 -9.33 1.89
CA ALA A 149 13.14 -10.71 2.07
C ALA A 149 12.28 -11.44 3.11
N GLU A 150 11.94 -12.71 2.86
CA GLU A 150 11.15 -13.54 3.80
C GLU A 150 11.98 -14.05 5.00
N GLY A 151 13.31 -13.93 4.92
CA GLY A 151 14.26 -14.41 5.93
C GLY A 151 14.47 -13.47 7.12
N ILE A 152 13.60 -12.48 7.34
CA ILE A 152 13.66 -11.62 8.53
C ILE A 152 13.14 -12.43 9.73
N ARG A 153 13.95 -13.41 10.17
CA ARG A 153 13.77 -14.08 11.45
C ARG A 153 14.39 -13.21 12.53
N ASN A 154 13.69 -13.09 13.67
CA ASN A 154 14.18 -12.42 14.86
C ASN A 154 15.52 -12.99 15.31
#